data_AF-A0A959CT82-F1
#
_entry.id   AF-A0A959CT82-F1
#
_cell.length_a   1.000
_cell.length_b   1.000
_cell.length_c   1.000
_cell.angle_alpha   90.00
_cell.angle_beta   90.00
_cell.angle_gamma   90.00
#
_symmetry.space_group_name_H-M   'P 1'
#
loop_
_entity.id
_entity.type
_entity.pdbx_description
1 polymer ?
#
loop_
_entity_poly.entity_id
_entity_poly.type
_entity_poly.pdbx_seq_one_letter_code
_entity_poly.pdbx_strand_id
1 'polypeptide(L)'
;MDKVAAAQRLQVELERVAESYGARAGVPDSVLSECTQLVFSKFPGLGIGEIREAYRMKAAGQLDVPKGKGEMWGGVFNADQLGAVLSAYMKSRRRALGAYLRLVEGEKRSQEQVERSARMQAEFDAQFPALIEKMKTEAKDWRDCPFWLFESAWKRGLISLEPGEKESILEDAMQLARIEAENAYAEAQEAGGLGVFRMRELRKAMDDEKGIEARAKTIARQITLFRKLC
;
A
#
# COMPACT_ATOMS: atom_id res chain seq x y z
N MET A 1 -9.56 42.11 6.41
CA MET A 1 -10.73 41.90 7.29
C MET A 1 -10.49 42.72 8.54
N ASP A 2 -11.41 43.61 8.88
CA ASP A 2 -11.32 44.39 10.12
C ASP A 2 -11.34 43.44 11.32
N LYS A 3 -10.28 43.47 12.13
CA LYS A 3 -10.14 42.60 13.32
C LYS A 3 -11.28 42.82 14.31
N VAL A 4 -11.82 44.04 14.37
CA VAL A 4 -12.95 44.39 15.22
C VAL A 4 -14.21 43.69 14.73
N ALA A 5 -14.50 43.77 13.42
CA ALA A 5 -15.65 43.09 12.83
C ALA A 5 -15.57 41.55 12.96
N ALA A 6 -14.37 40.97 12.83
CA ALA A 6 -14.17 39.54 13.04
C ALA A 6 -14.40 39.11 14.49
N ALA A 7 -13.91 39.90 15.46
CA ALA A 7 -14.12 39.66 16.88
C ALA A 7 -15.61 39.75 17.25
N GLN A 8 -16.34 40.76 16.75
CA GLN A 8 -17.78 40.90 16.98
C GLN A 8 -18.57 39.70 16.45
N ARG A 9 -18.29 39.25 15.22
CA ARG A 9 -18.96 38.08 14.64
C ARG A 9 -18.67 36.80 15.43
N LEU A 10 -17.44 36.67 15.93
CA LEU A 10 -17.04 35.56 16.77
C LEU A 10 -17.78 35.59 18.11
N GLN A 11 -17.90 36.74 18.77
CA GLN A 11 -18.64 36.90 20.02
C GLN A 11 -20.11 36.49 19.87
N VAL A 12 -20.79 36.99 18.82
CA VAL A 12 -22.17 36.60 18.50
C VAL A 12 -22.29 35.08 18.29
N GLU A 13 -21.30 34.45 17.66
CA GLU A 13 -21.32 33.00 17.49
C GLU A 13 -21.10 32.26 18.82
N LEU A 14 -20.20 32.75 19.68
CA LEU A 14 -19.96 32.17 21.00
C LEU A 14 -21.20 32.26 21.89
N GLU A 15 -21.93 33.37 21.87
CA GLU A 15 -23.21 33.52 22.56
C GLU A 15 -24.24 32.49 22.07
N ARG A 16 -24.43 32.38 20.75
CA ARG A 16 -25.36 31.41 20.15
C ARG A 16 -25.00 29.97 20.51
N VAL A 17 -23.72 29.65 20.52
CA VAL A 17 -23.22 28.33 20.92
C VAL A 17 -23.46 28.10 22.41
N ALA A 18 -23.20 29.08 23.26
CA ALA A 18 -23.48 28.97 24.68
C ALA A 18 -24.98 28.67 24.91
N GLU A 19 -25.86 29.47 24.32
CA GLU A 19 -27.32 29.30 24.41
C GLU A 19 -27.79 27.94 23.89
N SER A 20 -27.32 27.52 22.71
CA SER A 20 -27.79 26.30 22.04
C SER A 20 -27.35 25.01 22.75
N TYR A 21 -26.24 25.05 23.48
CA TYR A 21 -25.58 23.85 24.02
C TYR A 21 -25.51 23.77 25.54
N GLY A 22 -26.23 24.65 26.26
CA GLY A 22 -26.55 24.41 27.66
C GLY A 22 -26.30 25.57 28.63
N ALA A 23 -25.95 26.77 28.15
CA ALA A 23 -25.87 27.94 29.02
C ALA A 23 -27.26 28.28 29.57
N ARG A 24 -27.37 28.44 30.90
CA ARG A 24 -28.64 28.73 31.59
C ARG A 24 -28.87 30.22 31.86
N ALA A 25 -27.82 31.02 31.71
CA ALA A 25 -27.83 32.46 31.89
C ALA A 25 -26.97 33.11 30.80
N GLY A 26 -27.12 34.42 30.62
CA GLY A 26 -26.28 35.19 29.72
C GLY A 26 -24.80 35.04 30.08
N VAL A 27 -23.95 34.95 29.06
CA VAL A 27 -22.50 34.83 29.25
C VAL A 27 -21.93 36.23 29.53
N PRO A 28 -21.15 36.43 30.60
CA PRO A 28 -20.55 37.74 30.87
C PRO A 28 -19.59 38.18 29.76
N ASP A 29 -19.55 39.48 29.45
CA ASP A 29 -18.67 40.06 28.43
C ASP A 29 -17.18 39.74 28.67
N SER A 30 -16.76 39.66 29.92
CA SER A 30 -15.38 39.28 30.29
C SER A 30 -15.04 37.85 29.84
N VAL A 31 -16.00 36.93 29.97
CA VAL A 31 -15.85 35.54 29.53
C VAL A 31 -15.87 35.45 28.01
N LEU A 32 -16.76 36.19 27.34
CA LEU A 32 -16.81 36.25 25.88
C LEU A 32 -15.52 36.85 25.30
N SER A 33 -14.97 37.89 25.92
CA SER A 33 -13.68 38.48 25.55
C SER A 33 -12.54 37.48 25.68
N GLU A 34 -12.43 36.77 26.82
CA GLU A 34 -11.41 35.75 27.02
C GLU A 34 -11.55 34.60 26.00
N CYS A 35 -12.78 34.11 25.77
CA CYS A 35 -13.06 33.08 24.77
C CYS A 35 -12.67 33.51 23.36
N THR A 36 -12.93 34.78 23.00
CA THR A 36 -12.56 35.36 21.71
C THR A 36 -11.04 35.39 21.56
N GLN A 37 -10.32 35.84 22.60
CA GLN A 37 -8.85 35.85 22.60
C GLN A 37 -8.26 34.44 22.52
N LEU A 38 -8.86 33.48 23.23
CA LEU A 38 -8.47 32.07 23.18
C LEU A 38 -8.60 31.51 21.76
N VAL A 39 -9.71 31.76 21.08
CA VAL A 39 -9.93 31.33 19.69
C VAL A 39 -8.87 31.92 18.77
N PHE A 40 -8.64 33.22 18.81
CA PHE A 40 -7.63 33.84 17.93
C PHE A 40 -6.20 33.38 18.22
N SER A 41 -5.86 33.15 19.49
CA SER A 41 -4.49 32.82 19.89
C SER A 41 -4.15 31.33 19.77
N LYS A 42 -5.08 30.44 20.12
CA LYS A 42 -4.85 28.98 20.15
C LYS A 42 -5.49 28.25 18.98
N PHE A 43 -6.47 28.86 18.31
CA PHE A 43 -7.20 28.25 17.20
C PHE A 43 -7.26 29.15 15.95
N PRO A 44 -6.13 29.74 15.49
CA PRO A 44 -6.13 30.74 14.41
C PRO A 44 -6.57 30.21 13.04
N GLY A 45 -6.65 28.88 12.88
CA GLY A 45 -7.10 28.22 11.64
C GLY A 45 -8.56 27.79 11.64
N LEU A 46 -9.33 28.10 12.70
CA LEU A 46 -10.75 27.79 12.76
C LEU A 46 -11.58 28.94 12.19
N GLY A 47 -12.45 28.62 11.24
CA GLY A 47 -13.53 29.50 10.82
C GLY A 47 -14.63 29.58 11.88
N ILE A 48 -15.39 30.68 11.89
CA ILE A 48 -16.54 30.87 12.79
C ILE A 48 -17.55 29.70 12.68
N GLY A 49 -17.81 29.20 11.46
CA GLY A 49 -18.68 28.05 11.25
C GLY A 49 -18.15 26.74 11.85
N GLU A 50 -16.83 26.57 11.94
CA GLU A 50 -16.21 25.39 12.54
C GLU A 50 -16.38 25.37 14.06
N ILE A 51 -16.54 26.53 14.71
CA ILE A 51 -16.83 26.61 16.15
C ILE A 51 -18.20 25.98 16.42
N ARG A 52 -19.23 26.36 15.65
CA ARG A 52 -20.56 25.74 15.76
C ARG A 52 -20.50 24.25 15.49
N GLU A 53 -19.77 23.84 14.45
CA GLU A 53 -19.64 22.44 14.09
C GLU A 53 -18.94 21.61 15.17
N ALA A 54 -17.91 22.16 15.82
CA ALA A 54 -17.26 21.54 16.96
C ALA A 54 -18.27 21.20 18.07
N TYR A 55 -19.21 22.09 18.35
CA TYR A 55 -20.26 21.83 19.34
C TYR A 55 -21.32 20.84 18.87
N ARG A 56 -21.68 20.83 17.58
CA ARG A 56 -22.55 19.78 17.01
C ARG A 56 -21.92 18.41 17.15
N MET A 57 -20.66 18.27 16.75
CA MET A 57 -19.92 17.01 16.86
C MET A 57 -19.76 16.57 18.31
N LYS A 58 -19.53 17.51 19.23
CA LYS A 58 -19.51 17.23 20.67
C LYS A 58 -20.86 16.71 21.16
N ALA A 59 -21.96 17.38 20.81
CA ALA A 59 -23.31 16.97 21.19
C ALA A 59 -23.70 15.60 20.61
N ALA A 60 -23.22 15.29 19.40
CA ALA A 60 -23.40 14.00 18.75
C ALA A 60 -22.47 12.88 19.28
N GLY A 61 -21.60 13.17 20.26
CA GLY A 61 -20.65 12.19 20.82
C GLY A 61 -19.51 11.82 19.86
N GLN A 62 -19.27 12.62 18.83
CA GLN A 62 -18.25 12.38 17.79
C GLN A 62 -16.88 12.97 18.15
N LEU A 63 -16.78 13.72 19.25
CA LEU A 63 -15.52 14.26 19.75
C LEU A 63 -15.08 13.54 21.02
N ASP A 64 -13.80 13.19 21.05
CA ASP A 64 -13.09 12.69 22.22
C ASP A 64 -12.68 13.87 23.11
N VAL A 65 -13.65 14.40 23.86
CA VAL A 65 -13.43 15.48 24.83
C VAL A 65 -13.14 14.86 26.20
N PRO A 66 -12.11 15.30 26.94
CA PRO A 66 -11.84 14.81 28.28
C PRO A 66 -13.06 14.99 29.21
N LYS A 67 -13.39 13.93 29.96
CA LYS A 67 -14.47 13.96 30.95
C LYS A 67 -14.28 15.11 31.93
N GLY A 68 -15.34 15.88 32.18
CA GLY A 68 -15.34 16.98 33.12
C GLY A 68 -14.80 18.31 32.58
N LYS A 69 -14.22 18.34 31.36
CA LYS A 69 -13.69 19.57 30.74
C LYS A 69 -14.53 20.07 29.57
N GLY A 70 -15.42 19.25 29.02
CA GLY A 70 -16.24 19.62 27.88
C GLY A 70 -17.63 20.11 28.27
N GLU A 71 -18.06 19.84 29.49
CA GLU A 71 -19.40 20.05 29.97
C GLU A 71 -19.58 21.45 30.56
N MET A 72 -20.74 22.08 30.31
CA MET A 72 -21.13 23.32 30.97
C MET A 72 -21.74 22.97 32.33
N TRP A 73 -20.90 22.66 33.32
CA TRP A 73 -21.37 22.35 34.67
C TRP A 73 -22.17 23.52 35.25
N GLY A 74 -23.36 23.22 35.78
CA GLY A 74 -24.30 24.25 36.26
C GLY A 74 -24.88 25.14 35.17
N GLY A 75 -24.64 24.85 33.88
CA GLY A 75 -25.05 25.70 32.77
C GLY A 75 -24.17 26.93 32.59
N VAL A 76 -22.90 26.85 32.99
CA VAL A 76 -21.93 27.95 32.87
C VAL A 76 -21.02 27.71 31.66
N PHE A 77 -21.06 28.64 30.71
CA PHE A 77 -20.12 28.71 29.60
C PHE A 77 -18.81 29.37 30.07
N ASN A 78 -17.66 28.79 29.71
CA ASN A 78 -16.35 29.35 30.06
C ASN A 78 -15.25 28.95 29.06
N ALA A 79 -14.11 29.62 29.16
CA ALA A 79 -12.98 29.45 28.25
C ALA A 79 -12.33 28.06 28.32
N ASP A 80 -12.30 27.40 29.48
CA ASP A 80 -11.78 26.03 29.62
C ASP A 80 -12.65 25.03 28.84
N GLN A 81 -13.97 25.16 29.01
CA GLN A 81 -14.95 24.34 28.30
C GLN A 81 -14.88 24.52 26.78
N LEU A 82 -14.79 25.77 26.31
CA LEU A 82 -14.59 26.09 24.91
C LEU A 82 -13.27 25.50 24.39
N GLY A 83 -12.18 25.72 25.12
CA GLY A 83 -10.85 25.22 24.76
C GLY A 83 -10.81 23.70 24.63
N ALA A 84 -11.47 22.97 25.53
CA ALA A 84 -11.55 21.51 25.48
C ALA A 84 -12.29 21.01 24.24
N VAL A 85 -13.43 21.61 23.91
CA VAL A 85 -14.23 21.24 22.72
C VAL A 85 -13.47 21.54 21.43
N LEU A 86 -12.90 22.74 21.31
CA LEU A 86 -12.16 23.13 20.10
C LEU A 86 -10.87 22.31 19.93
N SER A 87 -10.20 21.95 21.03
CA SER A 87 -9.03 21.06 20.98
C SER A 87 -9.38 19.66 20.46
N ALA A 88 -10.48 19.09 20.95
CA ALA A 88 -10.97 17.80 20.49
C ALA A 88 -11.38 17.84 19.01
N TYR A 89 -12.05 18.92 18.59
CA TYR A 89 -12.40 19.16 17.19
C TYR A 89 -11.15 19.23 16.30
N MET A 90 -10.14 20.00 16.69
CA MET A 90 -8.88 20.11 15.95
C MET A 90 -8.15 18.76 15.82
N LYS A 91 -8.18 17.93 16.87
CA LYS A 91 -7.65 16.55 16.83
C LYS A 91 -8.40 15.71 15.80
N SER A 92 -9.73 15.77 15.80
CA SER A 92 -10.58 15.07 14.82
C SER A 92 -10.32 15.55 13.38
N ARG A 93 -10.31 16.87 13.17
CA ARG A 93 -10.01 17.53 11.89
C ARG A 93 -8.65 17.10 11.33
N ARG A 94 -7.61 17.09 12.15
CA ARG A 94 -6.27 16.64 11.74
C ARG A 94 -6.25 15.18 11.30
N ARG A 95 -6.99 14.31 12.00
CA ARG A 95 -7.11 12.89 11.63
C ARG A 95 -7.82 12.72 10.29
N ALA A 96 -8.93 13.43 10.06
CA ALA A 96 -9.67 13.40 8.81
C ALA A 96 -8.82 13.88 7.63
N LEU A 97 -8.15 15.03 7.78
CA LEU A 97 -7.24 15.56 6.75
C LEU A 97 -6.09 14.60 6.47
N GLY A 98 -5.48 14.02 7.51
CA GLY A 98 -4.42 13.03 7.32
C GLY A 98 -4.89 11.76 6.60
N ALA A 99 -6.13 11.31 6.83
CA ALA A 99 -6.71 10.19 6.10
C ALA A 99 -6.94 10.53 4.62
N TYR A 100 -7.50 11.71 4.35
CA TYR A 100 -7.70 12.20 2.98
C TYR A 100 -6.38 12.32 2.20
N LEU A 101 -5.36 12.94 2.80
CA LEU A 101 -4.05 13.10 2.15
C LEU A 101 -3.42 11.74 1.80
N ARG A 102 -3.54 10.74 2.68
CA ARG A 102 -3.06 9.38 2.40
C ARG A 102 -3.81 8.72 1.24
N LEU A 103 -5.11 8.94 1.11
CA LEU A 103 -5.90 8.42 -0.02
C LEU A 103 -5.42 9.06 -1.33
N VAL A 104 -5.30 10.38 -1.37
CA VAL A 104 -4.83 11.11 -2.55
C VAL A 104 -3.41 10.72 -2.94
N GLU A 105 -2.50 10.56 -1.98
CA GLU A 105 -1.14 10.09 -2.25
C GLU A 105 -1.12 8.63 -2.71
N GLY A 106 -1.97 7.77 -2.15
CA GLY A 106 -2.12 6.38 -2.56
C GLY A 106 -2.60 6.26 -4.02
N GLU A 107 -3.61 7.05 -4.39
CA GLU A 107 -4.12 7.12 -5.77
C GLU A 107 -3.02 7.56 -6.73
N LYS A 108 -2.29 8.65 -6.43
CA LYS A 108 -1.17 9.11 -7.28
C LYS A 108 -0.09 8.04 -7.44
N ARG A 109 0.32 7.39 -6.35
CA ARG A 109 1.32 6.30 -6.41
C ARG A 109 0.82 5.12 -7.24
N SER A 110 -0.46 4.77 -7.12
CA SER A 110 -1.04 3.70 -7.93
C SER A 110 -1.06 4.05 -9.41
N GLN A 111 -1.40 5.29 -9.77
CA GLN A 111 -1.36 5.79 -11.14
C GLN A 111 0.06 5.78 -11.69
N GLU A 112 1.04 6.32 -10.94
CA GLU A 112 2.44 6.28 -11.34
C GLU A 112 2.96 4.85 -11.51
N GLN A 113 2.54 3.91 -10.64
CA GLN A 113 2.94 2.51 -10.76
C GLN A 113 2.35 1.86 -12.02
N VAL A 114 1.08 2.13 -12.33
CA VAL A 114 0.43 1.67 -13.56
C VAL A 114 1.16 2.23 -14.77
N GLU A 115 1.41 3.54 -14.81
CA GLU A 115 2.13 4.20 -15.91
C GLU A 115 3.55 3.65 -16.10
N ARG A 116 4.31 3.50 -14.99
CA ARG A 116 5.65 2.91 -15.04
C ARG A 116 5.61 1.47 -15.53
N SER A 117 4.66 0.66 -15.06
CA SER A 117 4.51 -0.72 -15.50
C SER A 117 4.12 -0.82 -16.98
N ALA A 118 3.23 0.05 -17.45
CA ALA A 118 2.84 0.13 -18.85
C ALA A 118 4.01 0.55 -19.75
N ARG A 119 4.81 1.53 -19.30
CA ARG A 119 6.03 1.95 -20.00
C ARG A 119 7.06 0.83 -20.08
N MET A 120 7.35 0.17 -18.96
CA MET A 120 8.27 -0.99 -18.94
C MET A 120 7.76 -2.12 -19.84
N GLN A 121 6.45 -2.39 -19.84
CA GLN A 121 5.85 -3.39 -20.71
C GLN A 121 5.99 -2.99 -22.19
N ALA A 122 5.76 -1.72 -22.54
CA ALA A 122 5.91 -1.24 -23.91
C ALA A 122 7.37 -1.29 -24.39
N GLU A 123 8.32 -0.91 -23.53
CA GLU A 123 9.76 -1.03 -23.81
C GLU A 123 10.16 -2.49 -24.01
N PHE A 124 9.66 -3.39 -23.15
CA PHE A 124 9.85 -4.82 -23.30
C PHE A 124 9.25 -5.35 -24.62
N ASP A 125 8.02 -4.96 -24.94
CA ASP A 125 7.32 -5.39 -26.15
C ASP A 125 8.05 -4.96 -27.42
N ALA A 126 8.62 -3.75 -27.41
CA ALA A 126 9.45 -3.26 -28.52
C ALA A 126 10.75 -4.06 -28.68
N GLN A 127 11.37 -4.48 -27.57
CA GLN A 127 12.62 -5.25 -27.58
C GLN A 127 12.41 -6.75 -27.76
N PHE A 128 11.19 -7.25 -27.53
CA PHE A 128 10.88 -8.66 -27.51
C PHE A 128 11.28 -9.42 -28.79
N PRO A 129 11.02 -8.92 -30.02
CA PRO A 129 11.46 -9.60 -31.24
C PRO A 129 12.99 -9.77 -31.31
N ALA A 130 13.75 -8.74 -30.94
CA ALA A 130 15.21 -8.80 -30.92
C ALA A 130 15.74 -9.81 -29.89
N LEU A 131 15.06 -9.93 -28.73
CA LEU A 131 15.39 -10.93 -27.72
C LEU A 131 15.18 -12.36 -28.22
N ILE A 132 14.09 -12.61 -28.95
CA ILE A 132 13.80 -13.92 -29.55
C ILE A 132 14.84 -14.24 -30.63
N GLU A 133 15.14 -13.32 -31.54
CA GLU A 133 16.15 -13.55 -32.58
C GLU A 133 17.53 -13.79 -31.98
N LYS A 134 17.93 -13.01 -30.97
CA LYS A 134 19.17 -13.25 -30.24
C LYS A 134 19.22 -14.66 -29.63
N MET A 135 18.14 -15.06 -28.95
CA MET A 135 18.02 -16.41 -28.38
C MET A 135 18.18 -17.48 -29.47
N LYS A 136 17.52 -17.35 -30.62
CA LYS A 136 17.66 -18.30 -31.74
C LYS A 136 19.09 -18.41 -32.25
N THR A 137 19.81 -17.29 -32.34
CA THR A 137 21.19 -17.29 -32.86
C THR A 137 22.22 -17.82 -31.86
N GLU A 138 22.00 -17.63 -30.57
CA GLU A 138 23.00 -17.92 -29.52
C GLU A 138 22.73 -19.26 -28.80
N ALA A 139 21.48 -19.70 -28.70
CA ALA A 139 21.12 -20.92 -27.98
C ALA A 139 21.59 -22.16 -28.74
N LYS A 140 22.46 -22.96 -28.11
CA LYS A 140 22.91 -24.24 -28.64
C LYS A 140 22.14 -25.40 -28.02
N ASP A 141 21.68 -25.20 -26.79
CA ASP A 141 20.90 -26.17 -26.02
C ASP A 141 19.69 -25.49 -25.37
N TRP A 142 18.71 -26.30 -24.95
CA TRP A 142 17.54 -25.82 -24.22
C TRP A 142 17.94 -25.09 -22.93
N ARG A 143 19.07 -25.44 -22.33
CA ARG A 143 19.61 -24.78 -21.12
C ARG A 143 19.94 -23.31 -21.34
N ASP A 144 20.30 -22.94 -22.56
CA ASP A 144 20.64 -21.56 -22.95
C ASP A 144 19.39 -20.69 -23.12
N CYS A 145 18.20 -21.30 -23.23
CA CYS A 145 16.95 -20.58 -23.40
C CYS A 145 16.48 -19.98 -22.06
N PRO A 146 16.25 -18.67 -21.96
CA PRO A 146 15.76 -18.06 -20.73
C PRO A 146 14.29 -18.41 -20.47
N PHE A 147 14.01 -19.12 -19.36
CA PHE A 147 12.65 -19.59 -19.04
C PHE A 147 11.60 -18.47 -18.97
N TRP A 148 12.00 -17.25 -18.62
CA TRP A 148 11.11 -16.09 -18.48
C TRP A 148 10.55 -15.59 -19.82
N LEU A 149 11.16 -15.95 -20.96
CA LEU A 149 10.65 -15.63 -22.29
C LEU A 149 9.42 -16.47 -22.66
N PHE A 150 9.25 -17.64 -22.04
CA PHE A 150 8.19 -18.60 -22.40
C PHE A 150 6.81 -17.97 -22.32
N GLU A 151 6.46 -17.35 -21.19
CA GLU A 151 5.14 -16.75 -20.98
C GLU A 151 4.84 -15.64 -21.99
N SER A 152 5.87 -14.86 -22.34
CA SER A 152 5.75 -13.79 -23.31
C SER A 152 5.58 -14.33 -24.74
N ALA A 153 6.35 -15.35 -25.12
CA ALA A 153 6.23 -16.02 -26.42
C ALA A 153 4.89 -16.75 -26.56
N TRP A 154 4.44 -17.43 -25.51
CA TRP A 154 3.15 -18.10 -25.45
C TRP A 154 1.98 -17.12 -25.64
N LYS A 155 1.95 -16.02 -24.87
CA LYS A 155 0.90 -14.99 -24.99
C LYS A 155 0.83 -14.33 -26.36
N ARG A 156 1.95 -14.29 -27.08
CA ARG A 156 2.05 -13.73 -28.44
C ARG A 156 1.74 -14.75 -29.54
N GLY A 157 1.39 -15.99 -29.17
CA GLY A 157 1.04 -17.04 -30.12
C GLY A 157 2.24 -17.58 -30.91
N LEU A 158 3.48 -17.36 -30.44
CA LEU A 158 4.68 -17.85 -31.11
C LEU A 158 4.91 -19.35 -30.85
N ILE A 159 4.27 -19.89 -29.83
CA ILE A 159 4.38 -21.29 -29.42
C ILE A 159 3.01 -21.94 -29.57
N SER A 160 2.96 -23.03 -30.33
CA SER A 160 1.81 -23.93 -30.38
C SER A 160 2.24 -25.31 -29.92
N LEU A 161 1.47 -25.91 -29.01
CA LEU A 161 1.67 -27.27 -28.52
C LEU A 161 0.52 -28.15 -29.02
N GLU A 162 0.88 -29.33 -29.51
CA GLU A 162 -0.09 -30.34 -29.90
C GLU A 162 -0.72 -31.01 -28.66
N PRO A 163 -1.93 -31.60 -28.79
CA PRO A 163 -2.54 -32.36 -27.70
C PRO A 163 -1.61 -33.48 -27.20
N GLY A 164 -1.31 -33.52 -25.90
CA GLY A 164 -0.41 -34.51 -25.28
C GLY A 164 1.07 -34.13 -25.27
N GLU A 165 1.49 -33.11 -26.05
CA GLU A 165 2.89 -32.68 -26.11
C GLU A 165 3.34 -32.04 -24.79
N LYS A 166 2.42 -31.33 -24.12
CA LYS A 166 2.69 -30.67 -22.84
C LYS A 166 3.01 -31.68 -21.74
N GLU A 167 2.24 -32.76 -21.66
CA GLU A 167 2.41 -33.82 -20.68
C GLU A 167 3.75 -34.54 -20.93
N SER A 168 4.05 -34.86 -22.18
CA SER A 168 5.33 -35.50 -22.56
C SER A 168 6.54 -34.62 -22.21
N ILE A 169 6.51 -33.33 -22.54
CA ILE A 169 7.61 -32.40 -22.20
C ILE A 169 7.79 -32.28 -20.68
N LEU A 170 6.69 -32.31 -19.92
CA LEU A 170 6.76 -32.23 -18.47
C LEU A 170 7.35 -33.51 -17.85
N GLU A 171 6.99 -34.69 -18.37
CA GLU A 171 7.57 -35.97 -17.94
C GLU A 171 9.08 -36.01 -18.21
N ASP A 172 9.52 -35.63 -19.41
CA ASP A 172 10.93 -35.49 -19.77
C ASP A 172 11.64 -34.52 -18.79
N ALA A 173 11.04 -33.37 -18.54
CA ALA A 173 11.59 -32.35 -17.65
C ALA A 173 11.66 -32.80 -16.18
N MET A 174 10.72 -33.64 -15.73
CA MET A 174 10.77 -34.23 -14.39
C MET A 174 11.93 -35.20 -14.24
N GLN A 175 12.20 -36.03 -15.25
CA GLN A 175 13.35 -36.92 -15.24
C GLN A 175 14.66 -36.12 -15.23
N LEU A 176 14.76 -35.09 -16.07
CA LEU A 176 15.92 -34.20 -16.11
C LEU A 176 16.14 -33.45 -14.79
N ALA A 177 15.09 -32.96 -14.15
CA ALA A 177 15.19 -32.29 -12.85
C ALA A 177 15.71 -33.23 -11.74
N ARG A 178 15.30 -34.50 -11.76
CA ARG A 178 15.80 -35.53 -10.83
C ARG A 178 17.28 -35.84 -11.08
N ILE A 179 17.65 -36.03 -12.34
CA ILE A 179 19.05 -36.26 -12.74
C ILE A 179 19.93 -35.06 -12.35
N GLU A 180 19.47 -33.82 -12.54
CA GLU A 180 20.22 -32.62 -12.11
C GLU A 180 20.45 -32.62 -10.58
N ALA A 181 19.44 -32.98 -9.78
CA ALA A 181 19.57 -33.04 -8.33
C ALA A 181 20.52 -34.17 -7.88
N GLU A 182 20.44 -35.35 -8.52
CA GLU A 182 21.32 -36.50 -8.28
C GLU A 182 22.77 -36.17 -8.64
N ASN A 183 23.00 -35.59 -9.82
CA ASN A 183 24.34 -35.18 -10.28
C ASN A 183 24.94 -34.11 -9.36
N ALA A 184 24.16 -33.11 -8.95
CA ALA A 184 24.64 -32.08 -8.03
C ALA A 184 25.10 -32.66 -6.68
N TYR A 185 24.41 -33.70 -6.19
CA TYR A 185 24.82 -34.41 -4.99
C TYR A 185 26.06 -35.28 -5.22
N ALA A 186 26.12 -36.02 -6.33
CA ALA A 186 27.25 -36.88 -6.69
C ALA A 186 28.55 -36.07 -6.91
N GLU A 187 28.48 -34.96 -7.66
CA GLU A 187 29.61 -34.05 -7.88
C GLU A 187 30.12 -33.46 -6.55
N ALA A 188 29.21 -33.07 -5.65
CA ALA A 188 29.57 -32.56 -4.33
C ALA A 188 30.25 -33.64 -3.46
N GLN A 189 29.89 -34.91 -3.64
CA GLN A 189 30.51 -36.04 -2.95
C GLN A 189 31.90 -36.36 -3.54
N GLU A 190 32.04 -36.37 -4.86
CA GLU A 190 33.30 -36.60 -5.57
C GLU A 190 34.33 -35.50 -5.32
N ALA A 191 33.90 -34.24 -5.19
CA ALA A 191 34.75 -33.09 -4.87
C ALA A 191 35.29 -33.08 -3.42
N GLY A 192 35.15 -34.19 -2.67
CA GLY A 192 35.62 -34.33 -1.28
C GLY A 192 34.60 -33.90 -0.23
N GLY A 193 33.34 -33.68 -0.63
CA GLY A 193 32.25 -33.24 0.23
C GLY A 193 32.19 -31.72 0.38
N LEU A 194 30.97 -31.19 0.38
CA LEU A 194 30.69 -29.85 0.91
C LEU A 194 30.49 -29.95 2.43
N GLY A 195 30.54 -28.83 3.15
CA GLY A 195 30.26 -28.83 4.59
C GLY A 195 28.94 -29.53 4.93
N VAL A 196 28.86 -30.17 6.10
CA VAL A 196 27.76 -31.09 6.53
C VAL A 196 26.36 -30.53 6.24
N PHE A 197 26.16 -29.23 6.47
CA PHE A 197 24.88 -28.55 6.20
C PHE A 197 24.50 -28.56 4.72
N ARG A 198 25.45 -28.26 3.82
CA ARG A 198 25.20 -28.17 2.38
C ARG A 198 24.98 -29.55 1.76
N MET A 199 25.67 -30.58 2.25
CA MET A 199 25.38 -31.97 1.85
C MET A 199 23.99 -32.43 2.27
N ARG A 200 23.54 -32.03 3.48
CA ARG A 200 22.18 -32.31 3.95
C ARG A 200 21.12 -31.60 3.12
N GLU A 201 21.37 -30.36 2.70
CA GLU A 201 20.48 -29.61 1.82
C GLU A 201 20.36 -30.25 0.43
N LEU A 202 21.48 -30.65 -0.18
CA LEU A 202 21.47 -31.34 -1.47
C LEU A 202 20.70 -32.67 -1.39
N ARG A 203 20.94 -33.48 -0.35
CA ARG A 203 20.15 -34.70 -0.12
C ARG A 203 18.66 -34.39 0.04
N LYS A 204 18.32 -33.36 0.82
CA LYS A 204 16.92 -32.94 0.99
C LYS A 204 16.29 -32.47 -0.32
N ALA A 205 17.04 -31.81 -1.19
CA ALA A 205 16.56 -31.35 -2.49
C ALA A 205 16.28 -32.51 -3.47
N MET A 206 17.00 -33.63 -3.35
CA MET A 206 16.70 -34.86 -4.10
C MET A 206 15.37 -35.50 -3.68
N ASP A 207 15.03 -35.42 -2.40
CA ASP A 207 13.80 -36.00 -1.85
C ASP A 207 12.61 -35.01 -1.90
N ASP A 208 12.84 -33.73 -2.24
CA ASP A 208 11.81 -32.70 -2.29
C ASP A 208 11.06 -32.71 -3.63
N GLU A 209 9.97 -33.48 -3.68
CA GLU A 209 9.10 -33.56 -4.86
C GLU A 209 8.59 -32.19 -5.34
N LYS A 210 8.30 -31.25 -4.42
CA LYS A 210 7.81 -29.91 -4.80
C LYS A 210 8.92 -29.07 -5.42
N GLY A 211 10.14 -29.18 -4.89
CA GLY A 211 11.32 -28.55 -5.46
C GLY A 211 11.62 -29.09 -6.86
N ILE A 212 11.56 -30.41 -7.04
CA ILE A 212 11.72 -31.08 -8.33
C ILE A 212 10.64 -30.63 -9.32
N GLU A 213 9.37 -30.58 -8.91
CA GLU A 213 8.27 -30.13 -9.77
C GLU A 213 8.47 -28.67 -10.23
N ALA A 214 8.90 -27.78 -9.32
CA ALA A 214 9.18 -26.38 -9.66
C ALA A 214 10.35 -26.26 -10.67
N ARG A 215 11.41 -27.05 -10.48
CA ARG A 215 12.53 -27.12 -11.42
C ARG A 215 12.11 -27.71 -12.76
N ALA A 216 11.34 -28.78 -12.76
CA ALA A 216 10.79 -29.41 -13.96
C ALA A 216 9.94 -28.43 -14.78
N LYS A 217 9.08 -27.61 -14.14
CA LYS A 217 8.34 -26.54 -14.85
C LYS A 217 9.25 -25.54 -15.53
N THR A 218 10.40 -25.22 -14.91
CA THR A 218 11.40 -24.32 -15.51
C THR A 218 12.04 -24.98 -16.72
N ILE A 219 12.53 -26.22 -16.57
CA ILE A 219 13.13 -27.01 -17.66
C ILE A 219 12.14 -27.19 -18.82
N ALA A 220 10.89 -27.56 -18.54
CA ALA A 220 9.85 -27.74 -19.54
C ALA A 220 9.63 -26.47 -20.38
N ARG A 221 9.61 -25.29 -19.74
CA ARG A 221 9.50 -24.00 -20.44
C ARG A 221 10.70 -23.72 -21.33
N GLN A 222 11.90 -24.03 -20.86
CA GLN A 222 13.15 -23.88 -21.62
C GLN A 222 13.19 -24.82 -22.82
N ILE A 223 12.84 -26.10 -22.63
CA ILE A 223 12.72 -27.10 -23.69
C ILE A 223 11.69 -26.65 -24.72
N THR A 224 10.54 -26.15 -24.28
CA THR A 224 9.48 -25.71 -25.21
C THR A 224 9.94 -24.51 -26.03
N LEU A 225 10.59 -23.53 -25.41
CA LEU A 225 11.19 -22.40 -26.13
C LEU A 225 12.16 -22.88 -27.20
N PHE A 226 13.10 -23.75 -26.82
CA PHE A 226 14.11 -24.27 -27.74
C PHE A 226 13.48 -25.07 -28.89
N ARG A 227 12.65 -26.07 -28.59
CA ARG A 227 12.05 -26.96 -29.61
C ARG A 227 11.13 -26.24 -30.60
N LYS A 228 10.52 -25.11 -30.20
CA LYS A 228 9.51 -24.43 -31.03
C LYS A 228 10.02 -23.17 -31.70
N LEU A 229 11.07 -22.55 -31.17
CA LEU A 229 11.55 -21.25 -31.66
C LEU A 229 12.96 -21.30 -32.22
N CYS A 230 13.83 -22.21 -31.81
CA CYS A 230 15.17 -22.40 -32.36
C CYS A 230 15.14 -23.51 -33.43
#